data_AF-A0A0C3ENY6-F1
#
_entry.id   AF-A0A0C3ENY6-F1
#
_cell.length_a   1.000
_cell.length_b   1.000
_cell.length_c   1.000
_cell.angle_alpha   90.00
_cell.angle_beta   90.00
_cell.angle_gamma   90.00
#
_symmetry.space_group_name_H-M   'P 1'
#
loop_
_entity.id
_entity.type
_entity.pdbx_description
1 polymer ?
#
loop_
_entity_poly.entity_id
_entity_poly.type
_entity_poly.pdbx_seq_one_letter_code
_entity_poly.pdbx_strand_id
1 'polypeptide(L)'
;MIQEGLEHINKYLTDLAAFTGQLPQQIIDCFLKQYAQLIPTNNWNHYSKYFTHFLDGGFSGTIESTPSVTIRRKCYKLFKKEHPNTWQDIHIKFEDSTHYTETGKTASQWQQLFNKSVKRFTQLFSALSKAHGIEGAFVMVGSIVNQDTSLGHAYTTPSTEDFFMERCHADNNAIIGHFKAHI
;
A
#
# COMPACT_ATOMS: atom_id res chain seq x y z
N MET A 1 -25.66 -18.40 -20.98
CA MET A 1 -24.24 -18.01 -20.86
C MET A 1 -24.01 -16.76 -19.99
N ILE A 2 -24.37 -15.54 -20.42
CA ILE A 2 -24.14 -14.33 -19.59
C ILE A 2 -25.03 -14.34 -18.34
N GLN A 3 -26.31 -14.71 -18.49
CA GLN A 3 -27.26 -14.76 -17.39
C GLN A 3 -26.84 -15.76 -16.30
N GLU A 4 -26.44 -16.98 -16.68
CA GLU A 4 -25.92 -18.00 -15.76
C GLU A 4 -24.63 -17.55 -15.05
N GLY A 5 -23.77 -16.79 -15.75
CA GLY A 5 -22.59 -16.18 -15.14
C GLY A 5 -22.95 -15.15 -14.08
N LEU A 6 -23.94 -14.29 -14.36
CA LEU A 6 -24.42 -13.28 -13.40
C LEU A 6 -25.12 -13.91 -12.20
N GLU A 7 -25.85 -15.01 -12.39
CA GLU A 7 -26.47 -15.78 -11.32
C GLU A 7 -25.43 -16.41 -10.38
N HIS A 8 -24.34 -16.95 -10.92
CA HIS A 8 -23.23 -17.45 -10.11
C HIS A 8 -22.56 -16.33 -9.31
N ILE A 9 -22.30 -15.17 -9.93
CA ILE A 9 -21.71 -14.02 -9.24
C ILE A 9 -22.63 -13.56 -8.11
N ASN A 10 -23.93 -13.46 -8.36
CA ASN A 10 -24.90 -13.04 -7.36
C ASN A 10 -24.98 -14.03 -6.18
N LYS A 11 -24.92 -15.33 -6.46
CA LYS A 11 -24.86 -16.38 -5.44
C LYS A 11 -23.61 -16.21 -4.55
N TYR A 12 -22.43 -16.07 -5.15
CA TYR A 12 -21.20 -15.86 -4.41
C TYR A 12 -21.22 -14.58 -3.56
N LEU A 13 -21.74 -13.48 -4.10
CA LEU A 13 -21.89 -12.23 -3.35
C LEU A 13 -22.84 -12.37 -2.15
N THR A 14 -23.90 -13.16 -2.30
CA THR A 14 -24.85 -13.42 -1.22
C THR A 14 -24.23 -14.29 -0.13
N ASP A 15 -23.48 -15.32 -0.52
CA ASP A 15 -22.76 -16.20 0.43
C ASP A 15 -21.68 -15.41 1.20
N LEU A 16 -20.96 -14.53 0.51
CA LEU A 16 -19.99 -13.61 1.12
C LEU A 16 -20.66 -12.60 2.06
N ALA A 17 -21.84 -12.07 1.71
CA ALA A 17 -22.61 -11.18 2.57
C ALA A 17 -23.06 -11.88 3.86
N ALA A 18 -23.52 -13.13 3.76
CA ALA A 18 -23.90 -13.94 4.90
C ALA A 18 -22.69 -14.24 5.82
N PHE A 19 -21.53 -14.53 5.23
CA PHE A 19 -20.31 -14.83 5.98
C PHE A 19 -19.69 -13.60 6.67
N THR A 20 -19.72 -12.44 6.01
CA THR A 20 -19.05 -11.21 6.49
C THR A 20 -19.97 -10.26 7.27
N GLY A 21 -21.28 -10.48 7.22
CA GLY A 21 -22.29 -9.56 7.77
C GLY A 21 -22.38 -8.21 7.03
N GLN A 22 -21.73 -8.09 5.88
CA GLN A 22 -21.72 -6.88 5.06
C GLN A 22 -22.82 -6.92 4.00
N LEU A 23 -23.32 -5.76 3.59
CA LEU A 23 -24.26 -5.67 2.47
C LEU A 23 -23.54 -6.07 1.16
N PRO A 24 -24.20 -6.80 0.24
CA PRO A 24 -23.62 -7.16 -1.07
C PRO A 24 -23.03 -5.96 -1.81
N GLN A 25 -23.66 -4.79 -1.69
CA GLN A 25 -23.17 -3.55 -2.29
C GLN A 25 -21.82 -3.11 -1.71
N GLN A 26 -21.59 -3.27 -0.40
CA GLN A 26 -20.30 -2.93 0.24
C GLN A 26 -19.19 -3.89 -0.19
N ILE A 27 -19.54 -5.16 -0.44
CA ILE A 27 -18.61 -6.17 -0.97
C ILE A 27 -18.25 -5.84 -2.42
N ILE A 28 -19.23 -5.45 -3.24
CA ILE A 28 -18.99 -4.96 -4.61
C ILE A 28 -18.12 -3.71 -4.59
N ASP A 29 -18.40 -2.74 -3.73
CA ASP A 29 -17.59 -1.51 -3.61
C ASP A 29 -16.16 -1.82 -3.15
N CYS A 30 -16.00 -2.78 -2.22
CA CYS A 30 -14.69 -3.26 -1.78
C CYS A 30 -13.94 -3.93 -2.93
N PHE A 31 -14.61 -4.81 -3.69
CA PHE A 31 -14.06 -5.46 -4.87
C PHE A 31 -13.67 -4.44 -5.93
N LEU A 32 -14.56 -3.52 -6.30
CA LEU A 32 -14.28 -2.47 -7.27
C LEU A 32 -13.14 -1.57 -6.81
N LYS A 33 -13.01 -1.30 -5.51
CA LYS A 33 -11.90 -0.51 -4.96
C LYS A 33 -10.57 -1.28 -4.97
N GLN A 34 -10.59 -2.56 -4.61
CA GLN A 34 -9.41 -3.42 -4.58
C GLN A 34 -8.89 -3.72 -5.99
N TYR A 35 -9.80 -3.82 -6.97
CA TYR A 35 -9.48 -4.11 -8.37
C TYR A 35 -9.60 -2.88 -9.27
N ALA A 36 -9.82 -1.67 -8.72
CA ALA A 36 -9.90 -0.41 -9.48
C ALA A 36 -8.65 -0.17 -10.33
N GLN A 37 -7.50 -0.59 -9.83
CA GLN A 37 -6.20 -0.49 -10.49
C GLN A 37 -6.05 -1.46 -11.67
N LEU A 38 -6.88 -2.51 -11.73
CA LEU A 38 -6.94 -3.49 -12.81
C LEU A 38 -7.99 -3.13 -13.87
N ILE A 39 -8.82 -2.11 -13.61
CA ILE A 39 -9.75 -1.59 -14.61
C ILE A 39 -8.93 -0.79 -15.65
N PRO A 40 -8.91 -1.18 -16.94
CA PRO A 40 -7.93 -0.70 -17.92
C PRO A 40 -8.06 0.77 -18.35
N THR A 41 -8.82 1.59 -17.64
CA THR A 41 -9.35 2.85 -18.16
C THR A 41 -8.27 3.92 -18.36
N ASN A 42 -7.05 3.73 -17.84
CA ASN A 42 -6.03 4.77 -18.02
C ASN A 42 -4.58 4.32 -18.17
N ASN A 43 -4.34 3.20 -18.87
CA ASN A 43 -2.98 2.74 -19.22
C ASN A 43 -2.09 3.82 -19.86
N TRP A 44 -2.70 4.79 -20.55
CA TRP A 44 -2.01 5.95 -21.13
C TRP A 44 -1.46 6.92 -20.07
N ASN A 45 -2.21 7.20 -19.01
CA ASN A 45 -1.73 8.08 -17.94
C ASN A 45 -0.65 7.41 -17.09
N HIS A 46 -0.76 6.10 -16.84
CA HIS A 46 0.31 5.34 -16.14
C HIS A 46 1.61 5.37 -16.94
N TYR A 47 1.55 5.08 -18.25
CA TYR A 47 2.72 5.20 -19.12
C TYR A 47 3.26 6.64 -19.17
N SER A 48 2.37 7.64 -19.19
CA SER A 48 2.79 9.04 -19.21
C SER A 48 3.56 9.45 -17.96
N LYS A 49 3.18 8.94 -16.77
CA LYS A 49 3.93 9.15 -15.52
C LYS A 49 5.28 8.46 -15.56
N TYR A 50 5.30 7.17 -15.97
CA TYR A 50 6.52 6.38 -16.15
C TYR A 50 7.52 7.07 -17.09
N PHE A 51 7.04 7.55 -18.23
CA PHE A 51 7.85 8.22 -19.24
C PHE A 51 8.46 9.53 -18.75
N THR A 52 7.72 10.33 -17.99
CA THR A 52 8.26 11.58 -17.39
C THR A 52 9.34 11.27 -16.35
N HIS A 53 9.11 10.29 -15.46
CA HIS A 53 10.10 9.88 -14.46
C HIS A 53 11.40 9.36 -15.08
N PHE A 54 11.29 8.63 -16.20
CA PHE A 54 12.45 8.15 -16.94
C PHE A 54 13.26 9.28 -17.61
N LEU A 55 12.61 10.39 -17.99
CA LEU A 55 13.28 11.57 -18.53
C LEU A 55 14.00 12.38 -17.45
N ASP A 56 13.37 12.56 -16.29
CA ASP A 56 13.95 13.29 -15.15
C ASP A 56 15.15 12.54 -14.54
N GLY A 57 15.18 11.21 -14.65
CA GLY A 57 16.17 10.33 -14.03
C GLY A 57 17.49 10.11 -14.79
N GLY A 58 17.75 10.77 -15.93
CA GLY A 58 19.09 10.74 -16.55
C GLY A 58 19.21 10.48 -18.04
N PHE A 59 18.23 10.86 -18.87
CA PHE A 59 18.51 11.03 -20.30
C PHE A 59 19.12 12.43 -20.53
N SER A 60 20.45 12.57 -20.30
CA SER A 60 21.21 13.78 -20.66
C SER A 60 21.49 13.88 -22.17
N GLY A 61 20.48 13.57 -22.98
CA GLY A 61 20.50 13.75 -24.42
C GLY A 61 19.57 14.90 -24.76
N THR A 62 20.10 16.12 -24.78
CA THR A 62 19.61 17.34 -25.43
C THR A 62 18.17 17.27 -25.96
N ILE A 63 17.18 17.40 -25.07
CA ILE A 63 15.86 17.87 -25.48
C ILE A 63 15.50 19.02 -24.53
N GLU A 64 15.78 20.25 -24.96
CA GLU A 64 15.44 21.50 -24.25
C GLU A 64 13.92 21.77 -24.16
N SER A 65 13.07 20.76 -24.34
CA SER A 65 11.62 20.89 -24.23
C SER A 65 10.95 19.57 -23.87
N THR A 66 9.88 19.65 -23.09
CA THR A 66 9.01 18.50 -22.78
C THR A 66 8.63 17.77 -24.07
N PRO A 67 9.01 16.49 -24.27
CA PRO A 67 8.73 15.79 -25.52
C PRO A 67 7.23 15.78 -25.83
N SER A 68 6.90 16.14 -27.07
CA SER A 68 5.51 16.29 -27.51
C SER A 68 4.70 14.99 -27.31
N VAL A 69 3.39 15.13 -27.14
CA VAL A 69 2.43 14.01 -27.01
C VAL A 69 2.62 12.96 -28.12
N THR A 70 3.02 13.41 -29.31
CA THR A 70 3.31 12.56 -30.48
C THR A 70 4.54 11.67 -30.27
N ILE A 71 5.63 12.21 -29.70
CA ILE A 71 6.85 11.46 -29.39
C ILE A 71 6.55 10.41 -28.31
N ARG A 72 5.89 10.83 -27.23
CA ARG A 72 5.47 9.94 -26.14
C ARG A 72 4.60 8.78 -26.64
N ARG A 73 3.67 9.05 -27.57
CA ARG A 73 2.81 8.02 -28.16
C ARG A 73 3.60 7.02 -29.01
N LYS A 74 4.64 7.46 -29.72
CA LYS A 74 5.53 6.56 -30.47
C LYS A 74 6.34 5.68 -29.52
N CYS A 75 6.91 6.27 -28.46
CA CYS A 75 7.62 5.51 -27.42
C CYS A 75 6.71 4.49 -26.74
N TYR A 76 5.44 4.83 -26.48
CA TYR A 76 4.47 3.89 -25.90
C TYR A 76 4.22 2.66 -26.77
N LYS A 77 4.11 2.87 -28.09
CA LYS A 77 3.93 1.77 -29.04
C LYS A 77 5.17 0.86 -29.10
N LEU A 78 6.36 1.46 -29.06
CA LEU A 78 7.63 0.71 -29.02
C LEU A 78 7.78 -0.07 -27.72
N PHE A 79 7.48 0.56 -26.59
CA PHE A 79 7.51 -0.06 -25.26
C PHE A 79 6.60 -1.30 -25.18
N LYS A 80 5.37 -1.20 -25.70
CA LYS A 80 4.47 -2.37 -25.79
C LYS A 80 4.99 -3.46 -26.72
N LYS A 81 5.68 -3.09 -27.80
CA LYS A 81 6.25 -4.04 -28.74
C LYS A 81 7.45 -4.78 -28.13
N GLU A 82 8.22 -4.10 -27.28
CA GLU A 82 9.38 -4.65 -26.59
C GLU A 82 9.00 -5.50 -25.38
N HIS A 83 7.87 -5.18 -24.73
CA HIS A 83 7.36 -5.89 -23.54
C HIS A 83 5.92 -6.38 -23.72
N PRO A 84 5.61 -7.23 -24.72
CA PRO A 84 4.24 -7.56 -25.12
C PRO A 84 3.40 -8.19 -24.00
N ASN A 85 4.02 -8.98 -23.12
CA ASN A 85 3.32 -9.70 -22.05
C ASN A 85 3.54 -9.10 -20.65
N THR A 86 4.45 -8.13 -20.52
CA THR A 86 4.89 -7.62 -19.20
C THR A 86 4.73 -6.12 -19.05
N TRP A 87 4.35 -5.39 -20.10
CA TRP A 87 4.24 -3.92 -20.05
C TRP A 87 3.23 -3.42 -19.00
N GLN A 88 2.17 -4.19 -18.72
CA GLN A 88 1.19 -3.88 -17.66
C GLN A 88 1.81 -4.09 -16.28
N ASP A 89 2.48 -5.22 -16.06
CA ASP A 89 3.15 -5.53 -14.79
C ASP A 89 4.27 -4.54 -14.48
N ILE A 90 5.00 -4.08 -15.51
CA ILE A 90 6.03 -3.04 -15.35
C ILE A 90 5.40 -1.73 -14.86
N HIS A 91 4.21 -1.36 -15.35
CA HIS A 91 3.51 -0.19 -14.86
C HIS A 91 3.00 -0.36 -13.43
N ILE A 92 2.43 -1.52 -13.09
CA ILE A 92 1.93 -1.81 -11.73
C ILE A 92 3.10 -1.74 -10.74
N LYS A 93 4.20 -2.43 -11.04
CA LYS A 93 5.41 -2.39 -10.19
C LYS A 93 6.01 -0.99 -10.09
N PHE A 94 5.97 -0.21 -11.17
CA PHE A 94 6.40 1.19 -11.12
C PHE A 94 5.48 2.04 -10.24
N GLU A 95 4.16 1.92 -10.36
CA GLU A 95 3.22 2.67 -9.54
C GLU A 95 3.35 2.30 -8.06
N ASP A 96 3.46 1.01 -7.75
CA ASP A 96 3.80 0.51 -6.42
C ASP A 96 5.10 1.15 -5.92
N SER A 97 6.14 1.22 -6.76
CA SER A 97 7.41 1.87 -6.39
C SER A 97 7.28 3.38 -6.16
N THR A 98 6.43 4.08 -6.94
CA THR A 98 6.18 5.52 -6.76
C THR A 98 5.35 5.84 -5.51
N HIS A 99 4.54 4.88 -5.03
CA HIS A 99 3.87 4.98 -3.74
C HIS A 99 4.85 4.92 -2.55
N TYR A 100 6.07 4.40 -2.74
CA TYR A 100 7.13 4.46 -1.72
C TYR A 100 7.95 5.75 -1.80
N THR A 101 8.02 6.40 -2.96
CA THR A 101 8.59 7.75 -3.11
C THR A 101 7.50 8.80 -3.00
N GLU A 102 6.87 8.92 -1.82
CA GLU A 102 5.92 10.01 -1.53
C GLU A 102 6.67 11.33 -1.28
N THR A 103 7.27 11.88 -2.34
CA THR A 103 7.76 13.25 -2.37
C THR A 103 6.54 14.18 -2.35
N GLY A 104 6.18 14.68 -1.16
CA GLY A 104 5.18 15.74 -1.04
C GLY A 104 4.32 15.76 0.22
N LYS A 105 4.35 14.72 1.06
CA LYS A 105 3.65 14.77 2.35
C LYS A 105 4.46 15.55 3.38
N THR A 106 3.81 16.47 4.08
CA THR A 106 4.44 17.20 5.20
C THR A 106 4.69 16.24 6.36
N ALA A 107 5.67 16.54 7.22
CA ALA A 107 5.94 15.74 8.43
C ALA A 107 4.66 15.51 9.29
N SER A 108 3.76 16.49 9.32
CA SER A 108 2.46 16.36 10.01
C SER A 108 1.51 15.35 9.37
N GLN A 109 1.45 15.27 8.04
CA GLN A 109 0.62 14.30 7.32
C GLN A 109 1.16 12.88 7.51
N TRP A 110 2.48 12.72 7.51
CA TRP A 110 3.14 11.46 7.84
C TRP A 110 2.85 11.00 9.27
N GLN A 111 3.00 11.89 10.25
CA GLN A 111 2.64 11.60 11.64
C GLN A 111 1.17 11.18 11.78
N GLN A 112 0.25 11.84 11.07
CA GLN A 112 -1.16 11.47 11.08
C GLN A 112 -1.41 10.08 10.50
N LEU A 113 -0.76 9.75 9.38
CA LEU A 113 -0.86 8.43 8.77
C LEU A 113 -0.29 7.35 9.69
N PHE A 114 0.88 7.59 10.28
CA PHE A 114 1.48 6.70 11.27
C PHE A 114 0.53 6.44 12.44
N ASN A 115 0.00 7.49 13.08
CA ASN A 115 -0.91 7.37 14.21
C ASN A 115 -2.21 6.64 13.83
N LYS A 116 -2.71 6.86 12.60
CA LYS A 116 -3.88 6.15 12.08
C LYS A 116 -3.60 4.66 11.88
N SER A 117 -2.42 4.31 11.39
CA SER A 117 -1.99 2.93 11.24
C SER A 117 -1.84 2.24 12.59
N VAL A 118 -1.09 2.85 13.52
CA VAL A 118 -0.95 2.38 14.91
C VAL A 118 -2.32 2.08 15.52
N LYS A 119 -3.25 3.05 15.45
CA LYS A 119 -4.60 2.89 16.01
C LYS A 119 -5.33 1.68 15.41
N ARG A 120 -5.24 1.45 14.10
CA ARG A 120 -5.88 0.31 13.43
C ARG A 120 -5.30 -1.02 13.91
N PHE A 121 -3.98 -1.14 14.00
CA PHE A 121 -3.33 -2.35 14.49
C PHE A 121 -3.68 -2.63 15.95
N THR A 122 -3.58 -1.62 16.82
CA THR A 122 -3.98 -1.75 18.22
C THR A 122 -5.44 -2.20 18.37
N GLN A 123 -6.36 -1.61 17.59
CA GLN A 123 -7.77 -2.01 17.60
C GLN A 123 -7.97 -3.46 17.13
N LEU A 124 -7.24 -3.89 16.11
CA LEU A 124 -7.29 -5.26 15.61
C LEU A 124 -6.81 -6.25 16.67
N PHE A 125 -5.62 -6.07 17.23
CA PHE A 125 -5.09 -6.95 18.28
C PHE A 125 -5.98 -6.94 19.52
N SER A 126 -6.51 -5.79 19.92
CA SER A 126 -7.46 -5.70 21.04
C SER A 126 -8.74 -6.49 20.77
N ALA A 127 -9.27 -6.45 19.54
CA ALA A 127 -10.45 -7.21 19.16
C ALA A 127 -10.17 -8.73 19.13
N LEU A 128 -9.03 -9.13 18.58
CA LEU A 128 -8.61 -10.54 18.50
C LEU A 128 -8.35 -11.15 19.88
N SER A 129 -7.70 -10.42 20.79
CA SER A 129 -7.50 -10.82 22.18
C SER A 129 -8.85 -11.03 22.88
N LYS A 130 -9.78 -10.07 22.75
CA LYS A 130 -11.11 -10.17 23.39
C LYS A 130 -12.01 -11.27 22.81
N ALA A 131 -12.04 -11.41 21.49
CA ALA A 131 -12.98 -12.32 20.82
C ALA A 131 -12.46 -13.77 20.76
N HIS A 132 -11.14 -13.95 20.68
CA HIS A 132 -10.52 -15.23 20.36
C HIS A 132 -9.35 -15.61 21.27
N GLY A 133 -9.00 -14.79 22.27
CA GLY A 133 -7.84 -15.04 23.14
C GLY A 133 -6.51 -14.98 22.40
N ILE A 134 -6.47 -14.31 21.24
CA ILE A 134 -5.25 -14.16 20.44
C ILE A 134 -4.47 -12.98 20.99
N GLU A 135 -3.33 -13.30 21.60
CA GLU A 135 -2.41 -12.31 22.14
C GLU A 135 -1.30 -12.01 21.14
N GLY A 136 -0.79 -10.78 21.19
CA GLY A 136 0.33 -10.35 20.39
C GLY A 136 1.02 -9.11 20.93
N ALA A 137 2.22 -8.91 20.42
CA ALA A 137 3.06 -7.74 20.66
C ALA A 137 3.61 -7.25 19.32
N PHE A 138 3.68 -5.94 19.10
CA PHE A 138 4.28 -5.38 17.90
C PHE A 138 4.99 -4.05 18.18
N VAL A 139 5.97 -3.75 17.33
CA VAL A 139 6.64 -2.45 17.29
C VAL A 139 6.49 -1.87 15.89
N MET A 140 6.15 -0.59 15.80
CA MET A 140 6.06 0.16 14.54
C MET A 140 6.91 1.42 14.67
N VAL A 141 7.75 1.68 13.68
CA VAL A 141 8.62 2.86 13.63
C VAL A 141 8.58 3.47 12.23
N GLY A 142 8.82 4.77 12.10
CA GLY A 142 8.98 5.40 10.79
C GLY A 142 10.28 4.96 10.12
N SER A 143 10.30 4.95 8.79
CA SER A 143 11.43 4.45 8.00
C SER A 143 12.46 5.51 7.64
N ILE A 144 12.19 6.80 7.89
CA ILE A 144 13.05 7.91 7.49
C ILE A 144 13.74 8.51 8.72
N VAL A 145 15.00 8.11 8.96
CA VAL A 145 15.79 8.46 10.16
C VAL A 145 15.74 9.95 10.55
N ASN A 146 15.81 10.85 9.56
CA ASN A 146 15.90 12.30 9.78
C ASN A 146 14.54 13.02 9.90
N GLN A 147 13.43 12.40 9.47
CA GLN A 147 12.09 13.01 9.49
C GLN A 147 11.17 12.35 10.54
N ASP A 148 11.44 11.09 10.87
CA ASP A 148 10.59 10.23 11.68
C ASP A 148 11.15 9.98 13.08
N THR A 149 12.05 10.84 13.56
CA THR A 149 12.73 10.65 14.85
C THR A 149 11.73 10.50 16.01
N SER A 150 10.55 11.12 15.91
CA SER A 150 9.43 10.96 16.87
C SER A 150 8.46 9.81 16.58
N LEU A 151 8.55 9.12 15.43
CA LEU A 151 7.63 8.03 15.07
C LEU A 151 8.11 6.71 15.66
N GLY A 152 7.44 6.27 16.72
CA GLY A 152 7.67 4.98 17.33
C GLY A 152 6.48 4.58 18.18
N HIS A 153 6.11 3.31 18.12
CA HIS A 153 5.05 2.76 18.95
C HIS A 153 5.36 1.30 19.26
N ALA A 154 5.31 0.96 20.54
CA ALA A 154 5.31 -0.42 21.02
C ALA A 154 3.95 -0.71 21.62
N TYR A 155 3.40 -1.88 21.29
CA TYR A 155 2.10 -2.32 21.76
C TYR A 155 2.15 -3.78 22.18
N THR A 156 1.46 -4.07 23.28
CA THR A 156 1.24 -5.42 23.80
C THR A 156 -0.23 -5.58 24.15
N THR A 157 -0.71 -6.82 24.02
CA THR A 157 -2.04 -7.22 24.50
C THR A 157 -1.99 -7.54 26.00
N PRO A 158 -3.11 -7.53 26.74
CA PRO A 158 -3.09 -7.59 28.21
C PRO A 158 -2.31 -8.78 28.80
N SER A 159 -2.32 -9.94 28.15
CA SER A 159 -1.59 -11.12 28.66
C SER A 159 -0.11 -11.13 28.28
N THR A 160 0.36 -10.08 27.60
CA THR A 160 1.73 -9.94 27.09
C THR A 160 2.34 -8.58 27.47
N GLU A 161 1.80 -7.91 28.48
CA GLU A 161 2.19 -6.54 28.86
C GLU A 161 3.70 -6.38 29.03
N ASP A 162 4.34 -7.36 29.67
CA ASP A 162 5.78 -7.38 29.95
C ASP A 162 6.63 -8.11 28.89
N PHE A 163 6.07 -8.50 27.74
CA PHE A 163 6.76 -9.33 26.76
C PHE A 163 8.11 -8.77 26.32
N PHE A 164 8.18 -7.47 26.00
CA PHE A 164 9.44 -6.84 25.58
C PHE A 164 10.46 -6.78 26.74
N MET A 165 10.00 -6.57 27.97
CA MET A 165 10.88 -6.56 29.13
C MET A 165 11.41 -7.96 29.45
N GLU A 166 10.55 -8.97 29.45
CA GLU A 166 10.91 -10.34 29.79
C GLU A 166 11.74 -11.04 28.73
N ARG A 167 11.44 -10.81 27.44
CA ARG A 167 12.06 -11.53 26.32
C ARG A 167 13.14 -10.75 25.61
N CYS A 168 13.05 -9.43 25.59
CA CYS A 168 14.02 -8.56 24.93
C CYS A 168 14.86 -7.75 25.92
N HIS A 169 14.57 -7.82 27.23
CA HIS A 169 15.22 -7.00 28.25
C HIS A 169 15.19 -5.50 27.92
N ALA A 170 14.11 -5.06 27.29
CA ALA A 170 13.95 -3.72 26.76
C ALA A 170 12.55 -3.19 27.10
N ASP A 171 12.48 -2.00 27.71
CA ASP A 171 11.21 -1.28 27.85
C ASP A 171 10.71 -0.78 26.49
N ASN A 172 9.51 -0.21 26.46
CA ASN A 172 8.90 0.28 25.23
C ASN A 172 9.79 1.29 24.48
N ASN A 173 10.52 2.16 25.18
CA ASN A 173 11.40 3.14 24.53
C ASN A 173 12.67 2.46 24.02
N ALA A 174 13.25 1.54 24.80
CA ALA A 174 14.43 0.79 24.43
C ALA A 174 14.17 -0.10 23.21
N ILE A 175 13.04 -0.83 23.16
CA ILE A 175 12.71 -1.70 22.01
C ILE A 175 12.42 -0.89 20.74
N ILE A 176 11.75 0.28 20.87
CA ILE A 176 11.58 1.23 19.77
C ILE A 176 12.95 1.71 19.29
N GLY A 177 13.84 2.07 20.21
CA GLY A 177 15.20 2.52 19.89
C GLY A 177 16.03 1.44 19.19
N HIS A 178 15.99 0.20 19.69
CA HIS A 178 16.65 -0.96 19.06
C HIS A 178 16.12 -1.21 17.65
N PHE A 179 14.80 -1.13 17.46
CA PHE A 179 14.20 -1.35 16.16
C PHE A 179 14.53 -0.23 15.17
N LYS A 180 14.56 1.04 15.63
CA LYS A 180 15.03 2.18 14.83
C LYS A 180 16.48 2.05 14.42
N ALA A 181 17.36 1.55 15.29
CA ALA A 181 18.78 1.40 14.99
C ALA A 181 19.07 0.37 13.89
N HIS A 182 18.09 -0.47 13.53
CA HIS A 182 18.21 -1.44 12.46
C HIS A 182 17.82 -0.89 11.07
N ILE A 183 17.11 0.23 11.02
CA ILE A 183 16.61 0.89 9.79
C ILE A 183 17.61 1.96 9.35
#